data_AF-A0A229GNL0-F1
#
_entry.id   AF-A0A229GNL0-F1
#
_cell.length_a   1.000
_cell.length_b   1.000
_cell.length_c   1.000
_cell.angle_alpha   90.00
_cell.angle_beta   90.00
_cell.angle_gamma   90.00
#
_symmetry.space_group_name_H-M   'P 1'
#
loop_
_entity.id
_entity.type
_entity.pdbx_description
1 polymer ?
#
loop_
_entity_poly.entity_id
_entity_poly.type
_entity_poly.pdbx_seq_one_letter_code
_entity_poly.pdbx_strand_id
1 'polypeptide(L)'
;MTAPVRVVQVWDSNCGPGTSRDRGYGAALVTTDLTTPAQQIVERYASRWAIETAFFDARQTLGVGEARNRTRHAVERTIPFGLLACTAVTTWHALAGHQPADTDEHRARARWYTTKTQPTFEDMTAKLRRTIIAHRFRGPHPHQAQPEEIQAVLTAWATAGT
;
A
#
# COMPACT_ATOMS: atom_id res chain seq x y z
N MET A 1 10.97 16.84 -39.93
CA MET A 1 11.53 17.65 -38.83
C MET A 1 12.06 16.69 -37.78
N THR A 2 13.37 16.70 -37.50
CA THR A 2 13.97 15.92 -36.40
C THR A 2 14.05 16.80 -35.16
N ALA A 3 13.44 16.37 -34.06
CA ALA A 3 13.57 17.04 -32.77
C ALA A 3 14.82 16.51 -32.03
N PRO A 4 15.63 17.38 -31.40
CA PRO A 4 16.77 16.94 -30.60
C PRO A 4 16.31 16.08 -29.42
N VAL A 5 17.07 15.03 -29.14
CA VAL A 5 16.90 14.16 -27.96
C VAL A 5 18.21 14.08 -27.18
N ARG A 6 18.13 13.85 -25.89
CA ARG A 6 19.27 13.66 -25.00
C ARG A 6 19.29 12.23 -24.48
N VAL A 7 20.49 11.64 -24.45
CA VAL A 7 20.72 10.31 -23.86
C VAL A 7 21.50 10.48 -22.55
N VAL A 8 20.97 9.92 -21.47
CA VAL A 8 21.61 9.86 -20.15
C VAL A 8 22.05 8.43 -19.90
N GLN A 9 23.36 8.20 -19.82
CA GLN A 9 23.94 6.90 -19.54
C GLN A 9 24.20 6.73 -18.04
N VAL A 10 23.65 5.67 -17.46
CA VAL A 10 23.83 5.32 -16.04
C VAL A 10 24.78 4.13 -15.95
N TRP A 11 25.95 4.36 -15.37
CA TRP A 11 26.93 3.32 -15.10
C TRP A 11 26.55 2.53 -13.85
N ASP A 12 26.70 1.21 -13.91
CA ASP A 12 26.58 0.33 -12.75
C ASP A 12 27.99 -0.12 -12.37
N SER A 13 28.42 0.16 -11.14
CA SER A 13 29.72 -0.26 -10.62
C SER A 13 29.88 -1.78 -10.53
N ASN A 14 28.76 -2.52 -10.60
CA ASN A 14 28.74 -3.99 -10.65
C ASN A 14 28.74 -4.55 -12.07
N CYS A 15 28.79 -3.71 -13.11
CA CYS A 15 28.89 -4.12 -14.51
C CYS A 15 30.18 -3.55 -15.12
N GLY A 16 31.22 -4.37 -15.15
CA GLY A 16 32.53 -4.07 -15.72
C GLY A 16 33.36 -5.34 -16.00
N PRO A 17 34.54 -5.22 -16.63
CA PRO A 17 35.41 -6.36 -16.91
C PRO A 17 35.71 -7.15 -15.63
N GLY A 18 35.32 -8.43 -15.57
CA GLY A 18 35.45 -9.29 -14.38
C GLY A 18 34.18 -9.47 -13.53
N THR A 19 33.06 -8.83 -13.90
CA THR A 19 31.74 -9.09 -13.32
C THR A 19 30.92 -10.00 -14.23
N SER A 20 29.90 -10.72 -13.72
CA SER A 20 29.10 -11.66 -14.53
C SER A 20 28.22 -10.99 -15.59
N ARG A 21 28.23 -9.65 -15.69
CA ARG A 21 27.41 -8.86 -16.60
C ARG A 21 28.30 -7.92 -17.41
N ASP A 22 28.60 -8.33 -18.63
CA ASP A 22 29.43 -7.60 -19.60
C ASP A 22 28.68 -6.42 -20.28
N ARG A 23 27.77 -5.75 -19.55
CA ARG A 23 27.06 -4.57 -20.05
C ARG A 23 27.73 -3.34 -19.45
N GLY A 24 28.49 -2.58 -20.25
CA GLY A 24 29.15 -1.35 -19.81
C GLY A 24 28.24 -0.22 -19.29
N TYR A 25 26.91 -0.40 -19.25
CA TYR A 25 25.96 0.53 -18.64
C TYR A 25 24.83 -0.25 -17.95
N GLY A 26 24.40 0.19 -16.76
CA GLY A 26 23.26 -0.36 -16.04
C GLY A 26 21.92 0.04 -16.67
N ALA A 27 21.84 1.27 -17.21
CA ALA A 27 20.69 1.76 -17.97
C ALA A 27 21.08 2.91 -18.92
N ALA A 28 20.34 3.08 -20.02
CA ALA A 28 20.41 4.25 -20.88
C ALA A 28 19.01 4.87 -21.01
N LEU A 29 18.86 6.13 -20.61
CA LEU A 29 17.60 6.86 -20.62
C LEU A 29 17.59 7.83 -21.80
N VAL A 30 16.55 7.76 -22.64
CA VAL A 30 16.34 8.69 -23.75
C VAL A 30 15.25 9.67 -23.34
N THR A 31 15.52 10.97 -23.45
CA THR A 31 14.57 12.02 -23.05
C THR A 31 14.53 13.15 -24.06
N THR A 32 13.37 13.79 -24.18
CA THR A 32 13.18 15.06 -24.89
C THR A 32 13.51 16.27 -24.02
N ASP A 33 13.74 16.06 -22.72
CA ASP A 33 14.19 17.11 -21.80
C ASP A 33 15.69 17.37 -21.93
N LEU A 34 16.03 18.51 -22.51
CA LEU A 34 17.41 18.91 -22.78
C LEU A 34 18.05 19.69 -21.62
N THR A 35 17.27 20.11 -20.64
CA THR A 35 17.69 21.14 -19.66
C THR A 35 17.85 20.61 -18.25
N THR A 36 17.00 19.66 -17.83
CA THR A 36 17.02 19.12 -16.48
C THR A 36 18.35 18.38 -16.22
N PRO A 37 19.00 18.55 -15.05
CA PRO A 37 20.21 17.81 -14.70
C PRO A 37 20.03 16.29 -14.82
N ALA A 38 21.07 15.58 -15.25
CA ALA A 38 21.02 14.13 -15.48
C ALA A 38 20.56 13.35 -14.23
N GLN A 39 21.02 13.76 -13.05
CA GLN A 39 20.62 13.14 -11.78
C GLN A 39 19.10 13.20 -11.54
N GLN A 40 18.47 14.35 -11.77
CA GLN A 40 17.02 14.50 -11.60
C GLN A 40 16.24 13.67 -12.64
N ILE A 41 16.77 13.51 -13.86
CA ILE A 41 16.17 12.62 -14.87
C ILE A 41 16.19 11.17 -14.37
N VAL A 42 17.31 10.73 -13.79
CA VAL A 42 17.43 9.38 -13.21
C VAL A 42 16.50 9.20 -12.01
N GLU A 43 16.39 10.18 -11.12
CA GLU A 43 15.48 10.14 -9.97
C GLU A 43 14.00 10.05 -10.41
N ARG A 44 13.59 10.86 -11.39
CA ARG A 44 12.24 10.76 -11.98
C ARG A 44 12.01 9.40 -12.62
N TYR A 45 13.00 8.86 -13.34
CA TYR A 45 12.87 7.53 -13.92
C TYR A 45 12.75 6.45 -12.84
N ALA A 46 13.51 6.55 -11.75
CA ALA A 46 13.44 5.62 -10.63
C ALA A 46 12.04 5.63 -9.96
N SER A 47 11.38 6.80 -9.87
CA SER A 47 10.02 6.89 -9.33
C SER A 47 8.97 6.10 -10.13
N ARG A 48 9.27 5.69 -11.37
CA ARG A 48 8.41 4.80 -12.18
C ARG A 48 8.14 3.48 -11.45
N TRP A 49 9.08 2.99 -10.64
CA TRP A 49 8.93 1.73 -9.91
C TRP A 49 7.67 1.71 -9.02
N ALA A 50 7.24 2.88 -8.53
CA ALA A 50 6.02 3.00 -7.74
C ALA A 50 4.76 2.47 -8.46
N ILE A 51 4.74 2.50 -9.81
CA ILE A 51 3.65 1.91 -10.61
C ILE A 51 3.60 0.39 -10.44
N GLU A 52 4.76 -0.26 -10.41
CA GLU A 52 4.85 -1.72 -10.24
C GLU A 52 4.43 -2.12 -8.82
N THR A 53 4.83 -1.34 -7.82
CA THR A 53 4.34 -1.50 -6.44
C THR A 53 2.82 -1.33 -6.36
N ALA A 54 2.24 -0.31 -6.99
CA ALA A 54 0.79 -0.12 -7.00
C ALA A 54 0.04 -1.29 -7.66
N PHE A 55 0.58 -1.87 -8.76
CA PHE A 55 0.01 -3.07 -9.37
C PHE A 55 0.15 -4.33 -8.52
N PHE A 56 1.23 -4.44 -7.74
CA PHE A 56 1.39 -5.50 -6.76
C PHE A 56 0.35 -5.37 -5.65
N ASP A 57 0.26 -4.20 -5.02
CA ASP A 57 -0.65 -3.91 -3.91
C ASP A 57 -2.13 -4.09 -4.30
N ALA A 58 -2.53 -3.58 -5.47
CA ALA A 58 -3.89 -3.77 -5.96
C ALA A 58 -4.24 -5.25 -6.15
N ARG A 59 -3.29 -6.07 -6.65
CA ARG A 59 -3.54 -7.51 -6.86
C ARG A 59 -3.54 -8.31 -5.57
N GLN A 60 -2.57 -8.05 -4.69
CA GLN A 60 -2.32 -8.85 -3.49
C GLN A 60 -3.16 -8.37 -2.30
N THR A 61 -3.12 -7.08 -1.98
CA THR A 61 -3.77 -6.55 -0.77
C THR A 61 -5.27 -6.32 -0.96
N LEU A 62 -5.69 -5.85 -2.15
CA LEU A 62 -7.12 -5.66 -2.45
C LEU A 62 -7.79 -6.89 -3.06
N GLY A 63 -7.04 -7.99 -3.26
CA GLY A 63 -7.57 -9.25 -3.77
C GLY A 63 -8.02 -9.23 -5.24
N VAL A 64 -7.66 -8.18 -6.00
CA VAL A 64 -8.02 -8.06 -7.41
C VAL A 64 -7.45 -9.22 -8.24
N GLY A 65 -6.26 -9.70 -7.86
CA GLY A 65 -5.62 -10.84 -8.53
C GLY A 65 -6.34 -12.17 -8.30
N GLU A 66 -7.13 -12.27 -7.23
CA GLU A 66 -7.87 -13.49 -6.85
C GLU A 66 -9.33 -13.46 -7.32
N ALA A 67 -9.78 -12.35 -7.91
CA ALA A 67 -11.13 -12.18 -8.39
C ALA A 67 -11.47 -13.19 -9.51
N ARG A 68 -12.42 -14.10 -9.24
CA ARG A 68 -12.87 -15.14 -10.18
C ARG A 68 -13.87 -14.58 -11.21
N ASN A 69 -13.39 -13.67 -12.06
CA ASN A 69 -14.18 -13.09 -13.14
C ASN A 69 -14.40 -14.13 -14.27
N ARG A 70 -15.66 -14.39 -14.65
CA ARG A 70 -16.02 -15.37 -15.71
C ARG A 70 -16.26 -14.74 -17.08
N THR A 71 -16.29 -13.41 -17.17
CA THR A 71 -16.53 -12.67 -18.41
C THR A 71 -15.49 -11.57 -18.58
N ARG A 72 -15.18 -11.24 -19.83
CA ARG A 72 -14.30 -10.11 -20.18
C ARG A 72 -14.74 -8.82 -19.51
N HIS A 73 -16.03 -8.53 -19.56
CA HIS A 73 -16.61 -7.32 -18.99
C HIS A 73 -16.46 -7.23 -17.46
N ALA A 74 -16.46 -8.37 -16.75
CA ALA A 74 -16.17 -8.37 -15.32
C ALA A 74 -14.69 -8.04 -15.03
N VAL A 75 -13.75 -8.56 -15.84
CA VAL A 75 -12.33 -8.21 -15.72
C VAL A 75 -12.09 -6.73 -15.98
N GLU A 76 -12.70 -6.19 -17.05
CA GLU A 76 -12.60 -4.77 -17.44
C GLU A 76 -13.14 -3.81 -16.36
N ARG A 77 -13.88 -4.32 -15.37
CA ARG A 77 -14.37 -3.53 -14.22
C ARG A 77 -13.57 -3.76 -12.96
N THR A 78 -13.24 -5.01 -12.67
CA THR A 78 -12.56 -5.37 -11.42
C THR A 78 -11.15 -4.80 -11.34
N ILE A 79 -10.37 -4.82 -12.45
CA ILE A 79 -9.01 -4.27 -12.44
C ILE A 79 -9.01 -2.75 -12.23
N PRO A 80 -9.74 -1.93 -13.03
CA PRO A 80 -9.73 -0.48 -12.83
C PRO A 80 -10.30 -0.06 -11.48
N PHE A 81 -11.35 -0.74 -11.00
CA PHE A 81 -11.90 -0.48 -9.67
C PHE A 81 -10.87 -0.73 -8.56
N GLY A 82 -10.11 -1.83 -8.65
CA GLY A 82 -9.03 -2.13 -7.72
C GLY A 82 -7.93 -1.07 -7.70
N LEU A 83 -7.51 -0.57 -8.87
CA LEU A 83 -6.52 0.50 -8.98
C LEU A 83 -7.04 1.84 -8.43
N LEU A 84 -8.31 2.15 -8.67
CA LEU A 84 -8.97 3.33 -8.08
C LEU A 84 -9.06 3.22 -6.57
N ALA A 85 -9.42 2.05 -6.03
CA ALA A 85 -9.44 1.81 -4.59
C ALA A 85 -8.04 1.94 -3.98
N CYS A 86 -6.99 1.41 -4.63
CA CYS A 86 -5.61 1.60 -4.22
C CYS A 86 -5.24 3.09 -4.15
N THR A 87 -5.60 3.86 -5.18
CA THR A 87 -5.38 5.31 -5.22
C THR A 87 -6.12 6.04 -4.11
N ALA A 88 -7.38 5.67 -3.85
CA ALA A 88 -8.19 6.28 -2.81
C ALA A 88 -7.62 6.02 -1.40
N VAL A 89 -7.18 4.79 -1.11
CA VAL A 89 -6.55 4.43 0.16
C VAL A 89 -5.26 5.24 0.37
N THR A 90 -4.36 5.26 -0.61
CA THR A 90 -3.09 5.98 -0.52
C THR A 90 -3.30 7.49 -0.37
N THR A 91 -4.23 8.06 -1.14
CA THR A 91 -4.55 9.50 -1.09
C THR A 91 -5.19 9.87 0.24
N TRP A 92 -6.16 9.10 0.71
CA TRP A 92 -6.76 9.30 2.03
C TRP A 92 -5.70 9.25 3.14
N HIS A 93 -4.81 8.26 3.07
CA HIS A 93 -3.75 8.12 4.06
C HIS A 93 -2.81 9.33 4.03
N ALA A 94 -2.40 9.79 2.85
CA ALA A 94 -1.53 10.97 2.71
C ALA A 94 -2.18 12.28 3.21
N LEU A 95 -3.48 12.46 3.00
CA LEU A 95 -4.16 13.71 3.30
C LEU A 95 -4.78 13.80 4.71
N ALA A 96 -5.28 12.68 5.23
CA ALA A 96 -6.10 12.68 6.47
C ALA A 96 -5.82 11.49 7.39
N GLY A 97 -5.30 10.38 6.87
CA GLY A 97 -5.08 9.16 7.61
C GLY A 97 -3.74 9.08 8.34
N HIS A 98 -2.70 9.78 7.87
CA HIS A 98 -1.35 9.66 8.43
C HIS A 98 -1.26 10.28 9.84
N GLN A 99 -0.85 9.46 10.81
CA GLN A 99 -0.42 9.95 12.13
C GLN A 99 0.99 9.46 12.43
N PRO A 100 1.92 10.32 12.90
CA PRO A 100 3.30 9.92 13.17
C PRO A 100 3.42 8.69 14.09
N ALA A 101 2.51 8.57 15.06
CA ALA A 101 2.45 7.47 16.01
C ALA A 101 2.05 6.11 15.39
N ASP A 102 1.55 6.06 14.14
CA ASP A 102 1.09 4.81 13.52
C ASP A 102 2.22 3.78 13.39
N THR A 103 3.42 4.25 13.01
CA THR A 103 4.57 3.37 12.87
C THR A 103 5.08 2.90 14.24
N ASP A 104 5.06 3.77 15.25
CA ASP A 104 5.42 3.43 16.63
C ASP A 104 4.46 2.39 17.21
N GLU A 105 3.15 2.59 17.01
CA GLU A 105 2.11 1.67 17.45
C GLU A 105 2.21 0.32 16.72
N HIS A 106 2.54 0.33 15.43
CA HIS A 106 2.80 -0.90 14.67
C HIS A 106 4.01 -1.66 15.24
N ARG A 107 5.14 -0.97 15.52
CA ARG A 107 6.33 -1.60 16.13
C ARG A 107 6.05 -2.11 17.54
N ALA A 108 5.19 -1.45 18.30
CA ALA A 108 4.76 -1.91 19.63
C ALA A 108 3.96 -3.22 19.57
N ARG A 109 3.11 -3.40 18.54
CA ARG A 109 2.33 -4.62 18.31
C ARG A 109 3.14 -5.76 17.71
N ALA A 110 3.98 -5.44 16.73
CA ALA A 110 4.84 -6.39 16.03
C ALA A 110 6.30 -6.16 16.41
N ARG A 111 6.66 -6.57 17.64
CA ARG A 111 7.99 -6.29 18.24
C ARG A 111 9.18 -6.83 17.46
N TRP A 112 8.95 -7.79 16.55
CA TRP A 112 9.97 -8.33 15.64
C TRP A 112 10.31 -7.39 14.46
N TYR A 113 9.49 -6.37 14.18
CA TYR A 113 9.77 -5.35 13.16
C TYR A 113 10.27 -4.06 13.81
N THR A 114 11.56 -4.01 14.15
CA THR A 114 12.17 -2.86 14.85
C THR A 114 12.55 -1.69 13.93
N THR A 115 12.75 -1.95 12.64
CA THR A 115 13.31 -0.97 11.69
C THR A 115 12.27 -0.34 10.75
N LYS A 116 10.98 -0.68 10.89
CA LYS A 116 9.94 -0.16 10.01
C LYS A 116 9.70 1.33 10.26
N THR A 117 10.11 2.17 9.30
CA THR A 117 10.02 3.64 9.37
C THR A 117 8.87 4.22 8.56
N GLN A 118 8.32 3.47 7.61
CA GLN A 118 7.24 3.93 6.74
C GLN A 118 6.07 2.94 6.75
N PRO A 119 4.82 3.43 6.64
CA PRO A 119 3.65 2.58 6.53
C PRO A 119 3.63 1.84 5.18
N THR A 120 3.28 0.56 5.21
CA THR A 120 2.99 -0.22 3.99
C THR A 120 1.56 0.04 3.54
N PHE A 121 1.23 -0.30 2.29
CA PHE A 121 -0.15 -0.22 1.80
C PHE A 121 -1.14 -1.06 2.65
N GLU A 122 -0.66 -2.18 3.21
CA GLU A 122 -1.42 -2.99 4.16
C GLU A 122 -1.73 -2.23 5.46
N ASP A 123 -0.76 -1.47 6.01
CA ASP A 123 -0.99 -0.62 7.18
C ASP A 123 -2.05 0.45 6.89
N MET A 124 -1.95 1.09 5.73
CA MET A 124 -2.91 2.10 5.28
C MET A 124 -4.33 1.51 5.20
N THR A 125 -4.46 0.33 4.60
CA THR A 125 -5.74 -0.37 4.46
C THR A 125 -6.29 -0.81 5.83
N ALA A 126 -5.44 -1.34 6.71
CA ALA A 126 -5.84 -1.71 8.07
C ALA A 126 -6.31 -0.50 8.88
N LYS A 127 -5.61 0.64 8.76
CA LYS A 127 -6.00 1.90 9.42
C LYS A 127 -7.30 2.45 8.86
N LEU A 128 -7.47 2.46 7.54
CA LEU A 128 -8.72 2.90 6.91
C LEU A 128 -9.90 2.05 7.40
N ARG A 129 -9.75 0.73 7.45
CA ARG A 129 -10.77 -0.18 7.97
C ARG A 129 -11.16 0.16 9.42
N ARG A 130 -10.18 0.36 10.31
CA ARG A 130 -10.42 0.76 11.70
C ARG A 130 -11.15 2.11 11.78
N THR A 131 -10.78 3.06 10.94
CA THR A 131 -11.39 4.39 10.89
C THR A 131 -12.86 4.31 10.44
N ILE A 132 -13.15 3.55 9.38
CA ILE A 132 -14.52 3.33 8.89
C ILE A 132 -15.38 2.65 9.96
N ILE A 133 -14.86 1.59 10.61
CA ILE A 133 -15.57 0.90 11.69
C ILE A 133 -15.85 1.88 12.84
N ALA A 134 -14.82 2.58 13.32
CA ALA A 134 -14.98 3.53 14.41
C ALA A 134 -16.01 4.61 14.05
N HIS A 135 -15.99 5.15 12.84
CA HIS A 135 -16.97 6.15 12.40
C HIS A 135 -18.39 5.58 12.31
N ARG A 136 -18.55 4.37 11.76
CA ARG A 136 -19.85 3.71 11.59
C ARG A 136 -20.52 3.37 12.91
N PHE A 137 -19.75 3.02 13.93
CA PHE A 137 -20.26 2.59 15.24
C PHE A 137 -20.13 3.67 16.33
N ARG A 138 -19.91 4.94 15.95
CA ARG A 138 -19.71 6.07 16.89
C ARG A 138 -21.00 6.71 17.44
N GLY A 139 -22.16 6.04 17.43
CA GLY A 139 -23.28 6.43 18.31
C GLY A 139 -24.54 5.54 18.28
N PRO A 140 -25.36 5.52 19.35
CA PRO A 140 -25.06 5.80 20.76
C PRO A 140 -24.44 4.57 21.44
N HIS A 141 -23.82 4.73 22.61
CA HIS A 141 -23.30 3.65 23.44
C HIS A 141 -24.27 2.45 23.45
N PRO A 142 -23.91 1.26 22.92
CA PRO A 142 -24.64 0.07 23.34
C PRO A 142 -24.53 0.04 24.86
N HIS A 143 -25.67 -0.07 25.54
CA HIS A 143 -25.75 -0.23 26.98
C HIS A 143 -24.60 -1.12 27.45
N GLN A 144 -23.64 -0.55 28.16
CA GLN A 144 -22.51 -1.32 28.65
C GLN A 144 -23.08 -2.18 29.77
N ALA A 145 -23.32 -3.47 29.47
CA ALA A 145 -24.00 -4.36 30.40
C ALA A 145 -23.28 -4.33 31.74
N GLN A 146 -24.02 -3.97 32.80
CA GLN A 146 -23.41 -3.90 34.11
C GLN A 146 -22.99 -5.31 34.53
N PRO A 147 -21.92 -5.46 35.33
CA PRO A 147 -21.48 -6.78 35.78
C PRO A 147 -22.63 -7.63 36.35
N GLU A 148 -23.61 -6.98 36.99
CA GLU A 148 -24.82 -7.60 37.52
C GLU A 148 -25.72 -8.22 36.45
N GLU A 149 -25.90 -7.57 35.30
CA GLU A 149 -26.71 -8.09 34.19
C GLU A 149 -26.02 -9.29 33.53
N ILE A 150 -24.69 -9.24 33.42
CA ILE A 150 -23.89 -10.35 32.92
C ILE A 150 -24.03 -11.54 33.88
N GLN A 151 -23.93 -11.32 35.19
CA GLN A 151 -24.12 -12.37 36.19
C GLN A 151 -25.55 -12.93 36.17
N ALA A 152 -26.57 -12.09 35.99
CA ALA A 152 -27.96 -12.53 35.88
C ALA A 152 -28.18 -13.46 34.69
N VAL A 153 -27.62 -13.14 33.52
CA VAL A 153 -27.70 -13.99 32.33
C VAL A 153 -26.94 -15.32 32.52
N LEU A 154 -25.73 -15.27 33.07
CA LEU A 154 -24.94 -16.47 33.36
C LEU A 154 -25.65 -17.40 34.36
N THR A 155 -26.29 -16.83 35.38
CA THR A 155 -27.06 -17.58 36.38
C THR A 155 -28.29 -18.21 35.75
N ALA A 156 -29.03 -17.46 34.92
CA ALA A 156 -30.18 -17.98 34.19
C ALA A 156 -29.82 -19.15 33.27
N TRP A 157 -28.65 -19.11 32.62
CA TRP A 157 -28.16 -20.20 31.77
C TRP A 157 -27.75 -21.42 32.60
N ALA A 158 -27.11 -21.22 33.75
CA ALA A 158 -26.77 -22.31 34.65
C ALA A 158 -28.01 -23.02 35.20
N THR A 159 -29.08 -22.27 35.50
CA THR A 159 -30.36 -22.84 35.97
C THR A 159 -31.18 -23.52 34.88
N ALA A 160 -31.02 -23.12 33.61
CA ALA A 160 -31.72 -23.73 32.49
C ALA A 160 -31.04 -25.04 32.00
N GLY A 161 -29.80 -25.29 32.42
CA GLY A 161 -29.02 -26.48 32.09
C GLY A 161 -29.15 -27.63 33.10
N THR A 162 -29.98 -27.49 34.13
CA THR A 162 -30.33 -28.53 35.13
C THR A 162 -31.77 -28.99 34.94
#